data_AF-A0A3D8VHA1-F1
#
_entry.id   AF-A0A3D8VHA1-F1
#
_cell.length_a   1.000
_cell.length_b   1.000
_cell.length_c   1.000
_cell.angle_alpha   90.00
_cell.angle_beta   90.00
_cell.angle_gamma   90.00
#
_symmetry.space_group_name_H-M   'P 1'
#
loop_
_entity.id
_entity.type
_entity.pdbx_description
1 polymer ?
#
loop_
_entity_poly.entity_id
_entity_poly.type
_entity_poly.pdbx_seq_one_letter_code
_entity_poly.pdbx_strand_id
1 'polypeptide(L)'
;MSEGDERYDHDPADQPPPDLAESLRDIGNTAKASLGAAADSARALRSLMAADLSLARSAMGRALAFAGVAVVFGASAWLFLMATLVTLLRNFGLSWLMSMLIAAGLSLVVTAYAGLRAMHYFDHTRMQATRRQLARLGIGELADLMPTADSPESARTVAQELRENGDAAKKQNNGIDITPP
;
A
#
# COMPACT_ATOMS: atom_id res chain seq x y z
N MET A 1 -81.75 -37.70 25.09
CA MET A 1 -80.41 -38.00 25.63
C MET A 1 -79.45 -37.22 24.76
N SER A 2 -79.04 -36.04 25.22
CA SER A 2 -78.20 -35.09 24.47
C SER A 2 -76.76 -35.25 24.91
N GLU A 3 -75.89 -35.70 24.01
CA GLU A 3 -74.45 -35.58 24.19
C GLU A 3 -74.02 -34.20 23.72
N GLY A 4 -73.40 -33.47 24.64
CA GLY A 4 -72.96 -32.11 24.48
C GLY A 4 -71.67 -32.02 23.67
N ASP A 5 -71.66 -31.03 22.79
CA ASP A 5 -70.55 -30.50 22.00
C ASP A 5 -69.44 -29.97 22.93
N GLU A 6 -68.39 -30.76 23.18
CA GLU A 6 -67.19 -30.30 23.90
C GLU A 6 -66.31 -29.49 22.95
N ARG A 7 -66.71 -28.24 22.74
CA ARG A 7 -65.87 -27.18 22.19
C ARG A 7 -64.70 -26.97 23.16
N TYR A 8 -63.51 -27.45 22.78
CA TYR A 8 -62.26 -27.01 23.37
C TYR A 8 -62.06 -25.53 23.04
N ASP A 9 -62.58 -24.65 23.89
CA ASP A 9 -62.14 -23.26 23.96
C ASP A 9 -60.68 -23.29 24.43
N HIS A 10 -59.75 -23.09 23.50
CA HIS A 10 -58.39 -22.72 23.85
C HIS A 10 -58.40 -21.25 24.24
N ASP A 11 -58.62 -20.98 25.53
CA ASP A 11 -58.44 -19.65 26.10
C ASP A 11 -56.95 -19.27 25.96
N PRO A 12 -56.60 -18.23 25.19
CA PRO A 12 -55.19 -17.82 25.02
C PRO A 12 -54.60 -17.17 26.30
N ALA A 13 -55.34 -17.19 27.41
CA ALA A 13 -55.00 -16.47 28.64
C ALA A 13 -54.13 -17.24 29.65
N ASP A 14 -53.75 -18.50 29.40
CA ASP A 14 -52.96 -19.30 30.36
C ASP A 14 -51.51 -19.58 29.88
N GLN A 15 -50.93 -18.62 29.15
CA GLN A 15 -49.48 -18.57 29.01
C GLN A 15 -48.91 -17.83 30.24
N PRO A 16 -48.06 -18.48 31.08
CA PRO A 16 -47.36 -17.78 32.14
C PRO A 16 -46.62 -16.59 31.51
N PRO A 17 -46.58 -15.43 32.20
CA PRO A 17 -45.98 -14.22 31.64
C PRO A 17 -44.57 -14.56 31.15
N PRO A 18 -44.18 -14.12 29.95
CA PRO A 18 -42.92 -14.52 29.32
C PRO A 18 -41.79 -14.29 30.32
N ASP A 19 -41.15 -15.38 30.75
CA ASP A 19 -40.03 -15.27 31.69
C ASP A 19 -38.92 -14.50 30.98
N LEU A 20 -38.70 -13.28 31.42
CA LEU A 20 -37.70 -12.38 30.84
C LEU A 20 -36.31 -12.98 30.96
N ALA A 21 -36.06 -13.82 31.99
CA ALA A 21 -34.80 -14.52 32.14
C ALA A 21 -34.61 -15.58 31.02
N GLU A 22 -35.66 -16.35 30.69
CA GLU A 22 -35.68 -17.30 29.58
C GLU A 22 -35.51 -16.58 28.23
N SER A 23 -36.21 -15.47 28.02
CA SER A 23 -36.08 -14.63 26.81
C SER A 23 -34.68 -14.05 26.65
N LEU A 24 -34.06 -13.56 27.73
CA LEU A 24 -32.67 -13.07 27.72
C LEU A 24 -31.67 -14.22 27.48
N ARG A 25 -31.94 -15.42 28.01
CA ARG A 25 -31.14 -16.63 27.77
C ARG A 25 -31.17 -17.01 26.29
N ASP A 26 -32.36 -17.00 25.69
CA ASP A 26 -32.57 -17.33 24.28
C ASP A 26 -32.01 -16.28 23.33
N ILE A 27 -32.15 -14.99 23.66
CA ILE A 27 -31.48 -13.91 22.92
C ILE A 27 -29.96 -14.07 23.01
N GLY A 28 -29.42 -14.41 24.19
CA GLY A 28 -28.00 -14.67 24.37
C GLY A 28 -27.50 -15.87 23.57
N ASN A 29 -28.27 -16.96 23.55
CA ASN A 29 -27.97 -18.16 22.76
C ASN A 29 -28.04 -17.86 21.25
N THR A 30 -29.04 -17.10 20.81
CA THR A 30 -29.22 -16.67 19.42
C THR A 30 -28.12 -15.72 18.97
N ALA A 31 -27.69 -14.80 19.85
CA ALA A 31 -26.55 -13.92 19.59
C ALA A 31 -25.24 -14.72 19.47
N LYS A 32 -25.05 -15.73 20.33
CA LYS A 32 -23.88 -16.62 20.30
C LYS A 32 -23.86 -17.49 19.04
N ALA A 33 -25.03 -17.98 18.61
CA ALA A 33 -25.20 -18.71 17.36
C ALA A 33 -24.96 -17.81 16.14
N SER A 34 -25.43 -16.55 16.17
CA SER A 34 -25.20 -15.56 15.10
C SER A 34 -23.73 -15.16 14.99
N LEU A 35 -23.03 -15.03 16.11
CA LEU A 35 -21.59 -14.83 16.15
C LEU A 35 -20.83 -16.03 15.57
N GLY A 36 -21.26 -17.25 15.88
CA GLY A 36 -20.73 -18.47 15.27
C GLY A 36 -20.90 -18.48 13.76
N ALA A 37 -22.11 -18.20 13.27
CA ALA A 37 -22.43 -18.14 11.84
C ALA A 37 -21.66 -17.03 11.11
N ALA A 38 -21.44 -15.87 11.76
CA ALA A 38 -20.62 -14.80 11.22
C ALA A 38 -19.14 -15.21 11.12
N ALA A 39 -18.62 -15.90 12.13
CA ALA A 39 -17.25 -16.43 12.11
C ALA A 39 -17.06 -17.47 11.00
N ASP A 40 -18.03 -18.36 10.81
CA ASP A 40 -18.02 -19.36 9.74
C ASP A 40 -18.09 -18.71 8.35
N SER A 41 -18.91 -17.67 8.19
CA SER A 41 -19.00 -16.88 6.96
C SER A 41 -17.67 -16.17 6.65
N ALA A 42 -17.03 -15.58 7.67
CA ALA A 42 -15.71 -14.96 7.53
C ALA A 42 -14.63 -15.99 7.15
N ARG A 43 -14.70 -17.20 7.72
CA ARG A 43 -13.78 -18.30 7.38
C ARG A 43 -13.97 -18.78 5.94
N ALA A 44 -15.21 -18.89 5.47
CA ALA A 44 -15.53 -19.24 4.09
C ALA A 44 -15.03 -18.16 3.10
N LEU A 45 -15.26 -16.88 3.39
CA LEU A 45 -14.74 -15.75 2.60
C LEU A 45 -13.21 -15.76 2.54
N ARG A 46 -12.54 -16.03 3.67
CA ARG A 46 -11.08 -16.18 3.72
C ARG A 46 -10.60 -17.34 2.85
N SER A 47 -11.29 -18.47 2.88
CA SER A 47 -10.96 -19.63 2.05
C SER A 47 -11.10 -19.32 0.56
N LEU A 48 -12.17 -18.63 0.17
CA LEU A 48 -12.40 -18.21 -1.22
C LEU A 48 -11.32 -17.21 -1.68
N MET A 49 -11.04 -16.18 -0.86
CA MET A 49 -9.95 -15.22 -1.14
C MET A 49 -8.59 -15.91 -1.26
N ALA A 50 -8.30 -16.91 -0.43
CA ALA A 50 -7.07 -17.69 -0.52
C ALA A 50 -7.01 -18.54 -1.80
N ALA A 51 -8.15 -19.08 -2.23
CA ALA A 51 -8.27 -19.78 -3.50
C ALA A 51 -8.08 -18.83 -4.70
N ASP A 52 -8.67 -17.63 -4.68
CA ASP A 52 -8.47 -16.60 -5.69
C ASP A 52 -7.00 -16.15 -5.77
N LEU A 53 -6.35 -15.98 -4.61
CA LEU A 53 -4.92 -15.67 -4.54
C LEU A 53 -4.05 -16.81 -5.10
N SER A 54 -4.44 -18.07 -4.88
CA SER A 54 -3.74 -19.23 -5.41
C SER A 54 -3.85 -19.31 -6.93
N LEU A 55 -5.05 -19.11 -7.48
CA LEU A 55 -5.31 -19.00 -8.92
C LEU A 55 -4.50 -17.84 -9.52
N ALA A 56 -4.53 -16.66 -8.88
CA ALA A 56 -3.77 -15.50 -9.32
C ALA A 56 -2.25 -15.75 -9.29
N ARG A 57 -1.71 -16.40 -8.25
CA ARG A 57 -0.27 -16.70 -8.13
C ARG A 57 0.24 -17.60 -9.25
N SER A 58 -0.56 -18.57 -9.67
CA SER A 58 -0.19 -19.50 -10.75
C SER A 58 -0.05 -18.80 -12.12
N ALA A 59 -0.88 -17.81 -12.39
CA ALA A 59 -0.84 -17.01 -13.61
C ALA A 59 0.16 -15.84 -13.51
N MET A 60 0.31 -15.25 -12.31
CA MET A 60 1.16 -14.07 -12.07
C MET A 60 2.64 -14.34 -12.34
N GLY A 61 3.15 -15.54 -11.99
CA GLY A 61 4.55 -15.89 -12.29
C GLY A 61 4.86 -15.89 -13.78
N ARG A 62 3.98 -16.48 -14.60
CA ARG A 62 4.11 -16.48 -16.06
C ARG A 62 3.87 -15.09 -16.65
N ALA A 63 2.90 -14.35 -16.13
CA ALA A 63 2.63 -12.98 -16.56
C ALA A 63 3.81 -12.05 -16.29
N LEU A 64 4.47 -12.16 -15.13
CA LEU A 64 5.69 -11.41 -14.81
C LEU A 64 6.86 -11.80 -15.73
N ALA A 65 7.04 -13.10 -16.01
CA ALA A 65 8.05 -13.55 -16.95
C ALA A 65 7.82 -12.96 -18.34
N PHE A 66 6.59 -13.02 -18.87
CA PHE A 66 6.25 -12.41 -20.15
C PHE A 66 6.31 -10.87 -20.13
N ALA A 67 5.98 -10.23 -19.01
CA ALA A 67 6.15 -8.79 -18.85
C ALA A 67 7.62 -8.39 -18.95
N GLY A 68 8.53 -9.13 -18.31
CA GLY A 68 9.97 -8.92 -18.44
C GLY A 68 10.44 -9.07 -19.88
N VAL A 69 10.03 -10.15 -20.57
CA VAL A 69 10.32 -10.35 -21.99
C VAL A 69 9.78 -9.18 -22.84
N ALA A 70 8.55 -8.75 -22.60
CA ALA A 70 7.93 -7.63 -23.31
C ALA A 70 8.68 -6.31 -23.08
N VAL A 71 9.18 -6.06 -21.87
CA VAL A 71 10.00 -4.87 -21.56
C VAL A 71 11.33 -4.91 -22.31
N VAL A 72 12.04 -6.04 -22.31
CA VAL A 72 13.32 -6.18 -23.01
C VAL A 72 13.13 -5.98 -24.52
N PHE A 73 12.20 -6.72 -25.13
CA PHE A 73 11.92 -6.60 -26.56
C PHE A 73 11.34 -5.22 -26.94
N GLY A 74 10.50 -4.64 -26.07
CA GLY A 74 9.97 -3.29 -26.27
C GLY A 74 11.06 -2.23 -26.26
N ALA A 75 12.01 -2.31 -25.31
CA ALA A 75 13.16 -1.42 -25.26
C ALA A 75 14.07 -1.60 -26.49
N SER A 76 14.35 -2.84 -26.90
CA SER A 76 15.14 -3.11 -28.11
C SER A 76 14.46 -2.57 -29.37
N ALA A 77 13.15 -2.81 -29.53
CA ALA A 77 12.37 -2.30 -30.65
C ALA A 77 12.36 -0.76 -30.68
N TRP A 78 12.28 -0.10 -29.53
CA TRP A 78 12.36 1.36 -29.43
C TRP A 78 13.69 1.91 -29.94
N LEU A 79 14.81 1.28 -29.59
CA LEU A 79 16.13 1.68 -30.09
C LEU A 79 16.24 1.54 -31.61
N PHE A 80 15.76 0.42 -32.16
CA PHE A 80 15.71 0.24 -33.62
C PHE A 80 14.79 1.25 -34.30
N LEU A 81 13.65 1.58 -33.68
CA LEU A 81 12.73 2.61 -34.18
C LEU A 81 13.41 3.98 -34.23
N MET A 82 14.13 4.38 -33.17
CA MET A 82 14.86 5.66 -33.15
C MET A 82 16.02 5.66 -34.15
N ALA A 83 16.76 4.56 -34.29
CA ALA A 83 17.80 4.43 -35.29
C ALA A 83 17.24 4.56 -36.71
N THR A 84 16.11 3.91 -36.97
CA THR A 84 15.40 3.99 -38.27
C THR A 84 14.90 5.40 -38.53
N LEU A 85 14.32 6.06 -37.51
CA LEU A 85 13.88 7.45 -37.60
C LEU A 85 15.03 8.38 -37.97
N VAL A 86 16.18 8.27 -37.29
CA VAL A 86 17.37 9.08 -37.58
C VAL A 86 17.86 8.84 -39.01
N THR A 87 17.93 7.58 -39.45
CA THR A 87 18.32 7.26 -40.84
C THR A 87 17.34 7.82 -41.85
N LEU A 88 16.03 7.75 -41.59
CA LEU A 88 14.98 8.29 -42.44
C LEU A 88 15.10 9.81 -42.57
N LEU A 89 15.27 10.52 -41.45
CA LEU A 89 15.49 11.97 -41.45
C LEU A 89 16.76 12.35 -42.21
N ARG A 90 17.81 11.55 -42.07
CA ARG A 90 19.04 11.74 -42.82
C ARG A 90 18.85 11.54 -44.33
N ASN A 91 18.01 10.59 -44.74
CA ASN A 91 17.65 10.39 -46.13
C ASN A 91 16.84 11.57 -46.72
N PHE A 92 16.09 12.30 -45.88
CA PHE A 92 15.44 13.56 -46.27
C PHE A 92 16.40 14.75 -46.35
N GLY A 93 17.72 14.54 -46.20
CA GLY A 93 18.73 15.58 -46.31
C GLY A 93 18.93 16.40 -45.04
N LEU A 94 18.33 16.01 -43.90
CA LEU A 94 18.61 16.69 -42.63
C LEU A 94 20.04 16.43 -42.17
N SER A 95 20.63 17.44 -41.53
CA SER A 95 21.93 17.29 -40.89
C SER A 95 21.88 16.25 -39.77
N TRP A 96 23.05 15.64 -39.51
CA TRP A 96 23.19 14.60 -38.49
C TRP A 96 22.77 15.09 -37.10
N LEU A 97 23.12 16.34 -36.78
CA LEU A 97 22.80 16.97 -35.51
C LEU A 97 21.29 17.24 -35.36
N MET A 98 20.63 17.72 -36.41
CA MET A 98 19.18 17.97 -36.37
C MET A 98 18.38 16.67 -36.23
N SER A 99 18.81 15.60 -36.90
CA SER A 99 18.16 14.29 -36.80
C SER A 99 18.28 13.70 -35.39
N MET A 100 19.47 13.80 -34.79
CA MET A 100 19.71 13.41 -33.39
C MET A 100 18.90 14.27 -32.41
N LEU A 101 18.83 15.58 -32.64
CA LEU A 101 18.08 16.50 -31.78
C LEU A 101 16.57 16.20 -31.80
N ILE A 102 16.01 15.89 -32.98
CA ILE A 102 14.60 15.51 -33.10
C ILE A 102 14.32 14.19 -32.38
N ALA A 103 15.18 13.17 -32.56
CA ALA A 103 15.02 11.90 -31.87
C ALA A 103 15.15 12.04 -30.34
N ALA A 104 16.10 12.86 -29.87
CA ALA A 104 16.28 13.17 -28.46
C ALA A 104 15.08 13.93 -27.89
N GLY A 105 14.57 14.93 -28.63
CA GLY A 105 13.37 15.69 -28.27
C GLY A 105 12.14 14.78 -28.14
N LEU A 106 11.91 13.88 -29.10
CA LEU A 106 10.83 12.90 -29.04
C LEU A 106 10.95 11.99 -27.81
N SER A 107 12.16 11.51 -27.52
CA SER A 107 12.42 10.67 -26.34
C SER A 107 12.17 11.41 -25.02
N LEU A 108 12.52 12.70 -24.95
CA LEU A 108 12.20 13.55 -23.81
C LEU A 108 10.70 13.72 -23.61
N VAL A 109 9.95 13.96 -24.68
CA VAL A 109 8.48 14.09 -24.62
C VAL A 109 7.84 12.81 -24.09
N VAL A 110 8.23 11.66 -24.63
CA VAL A 110 7.71 10.35 -24.18
C VAL A 110 8.07 10.10 -22.71
N THR A 111 9.31 10.43 -22.31
CA THR A 111 9.76 10.29 -20.92
C THR A 111 8.99 11.19 -19.96
N ALA A 112 8.78 12.46 -20.33
CA ALA A 112 7.99 13.40 -19.55
C ALA A 112 6.53 12.93 -19.43
N TYR A 113 5.93 12.48 -20.53
CA TYR A 113 4.57 11.93 -20.52
C TYR A 113 4.44 10.69 -19.62
N ALA A 114 5.40 9.76 -19.70
CA ALA A 114 5.44 8.60 -18.83
C ALA A 114 5.58 8.99 -17.35
N GLY A 115 6.44 9.97 -17.05
CA GLY A 115 6.60 10.52 -15.69
C GLY A 115 5.30 11.15 -15.17
N LEU A 116 4.63 11.97 -15.97
CA LEU A 116 3.34 12.57 -15.61
C LEU A 116 2.26 11.50 -15.37
N ARG A 117 2.21 10.48 -16.23
CA ARG A 117 1.27 9.37 -16.06
C ARG A 117 1.57 8.54 -14.82
N ALA A 118 2.84 8.31 -14.50
CA ALA A 118 3.25 7.65 -13.27
C ALA A 118 2.80 8.46 -12.04
N MET A 119 3.05 9.77 -12.01
CA MET A 119 2.60 10.66 -10.93
C MET A 119 1.08 10.63 -10.77
N HIS A 120 0.34 10.75 -11.87
CA HIS A 120 -1.13 10.65 -11.86
C HIS A 120 -1.61 9.28 -11.35
N TYR A 121 -0.92 8.19 -11.67
CA TYR A 121 -1.25 6.87 -11.15
C TYR A 121 -0.99 6.80 -9.64
N PHE A 122 0.12 7.36 -9.17
CA PHE A 122 0.42 7.47 -7.73
C PHE A 122 -0.58 8.33 -6.95
N ASP A 123 -1.19 9.34 -7.58
CA ASP A 123 -2.26 10.12 -6.94
C ASP A 123 -3.49 9.25 -6.62
N HIS A 124 -3.77 8.23 -7.43
CA HIS A 124 -4.86 7.27 -7.18
C HIS A 124 -4.47 6.19 -6.17
N THR A 125 -3.17 5.94 -6.00
CA THR A 125 -2.62 5.00 -5.01
C THR A 125 -2.30 5.67 -3.67
N ARG A 126 -2.46 7.00 -3.55
CA ARG A 126 -2.43 7.71 -2.26
C ARG A 126 -3.64 7.28 -1.46
N MET A 127 -3.45 6.19 -0.74
CA MET A 127 -4.29 5.69 0.33
C MET A 127 -4.36 6.71 1.48
N GLN A 128 -4.96 7.88 1.27
CA GLN A 128 -5.21 8.87 2.32
C GLN A 128 -6.08 8.25 3.44
N ALA A 129 -6.97 7.33 3.07
CA ALA A 129 -7.76 6.51 3.98
C ALA A 129 -6.88 5.52 4.78
N THR A 130 -6.02 4.76 4.12
CA THR A 130 -5.15 3.77 4.81
C THR A 130 -4.04 4.46 5.61
N ARG A 131 -3.59 5.66 5.22
CA ARG A 131 -2.66 6.50 6.00
C ARG A 131 -3.32 7.01 7.28
N ARG A 132 -4.60 7.42 7.19
CA ARG A 132 -5.42 7.74 8.38
C ARG A 132 -5.72 6.51 9.23
N GLN A 133 -5.93 5.34 8.62
CA GLN A 133 -6.19 4.08 9.35
C GLN A 133 -4.92 3.52 10.00
N LEU A 134 -3.76 3.60 9.35
CA LEU A 134 -2.46 3.26 9.95
C LEU A 134 -2.09 4.21 11.09
N ALA A 135 -2.35 5.51 10.94
CA ALA A 135 -2.16 6.48 11.99
C ALA A 135 -3.08 6.21 13.20
N ARG A 136 -4.32 5.76 12.96
CA ARG A 136 -5.25 5.33 14.01
C ARG A 136 -4.90 3.98 14.64
N LEU A 137 -4.11 3.15 13.97
CA LEU A 137 -3.63 1.84 14.45
C LEU A 137 -2.30 1.92 15.22
N GLY A 138 -1.79 3.12 15.53
CA GLY A 138 -0.65 3.31 16.45
C GLY A 138 0.74 3.17 15.83
N ILE A 139 0.86 2.94 14.52
CA ILE A 139 2.18 2.94 13.85
C ILE A 139 2.78 4.37 13.81
N GLY A 140 1.96 5.40 14.02
CA GLY A 140 2.40 6.79 14.19
C GLY A 140 3.07 7.09 15.54
N GLU A 141 2.67 6.44 16.63
CA GLU A 141 3.36 6.60 17.93
C GLU A 141 4.70 5.85 17.96
N LEU A 142 4.83 4.75 17.22
CA LEU A 142 6.12 4.07 17.05
C LEU A 142 7.10 4.88 16.19
N ALA A 143 6.58 5.76 15.31
CA ALA A 143 7.36 6.69 14.51
C ALA A 143 7.79 7.95 15.30
N ASP A 144 7.12 8.27 16.41
CA ASP A 144 7.56 9.33 17.35
C ASP A 144 8.73 8.84 18.23
N LEU A 145 8.84 7.51 18.41
CA LEU A 145 9.97 6.83 19.07
C LEU A 145 11.14 6.48 18.13
N MET A 146 10.97 6.62 16.81
CA MET A 146 12.05 6.39 15.83
C MET A 146 12.48 7.72 15.20
N PRO A 147 13.77 8.08 15.20
CA PRO A 147 14.24 9.27 14.51
C PRO A 147 13.86 9.23 13.03
N THR A 148 13.04 10.17 12.57
CA THR A 148 12.66 10.29 11.17
C THR A 148 13.83 10.81 10.34
N ALA A 149 14.24 10.05 9.32
CA ALA A 149 15.34 10.38 8.40
C ALA A 149 15.08 11.60 7.48
N ASP A 150 14.00 12.36 7.69
CA ASP A 150 13.54 13.42 6.77
C ASP A 150 13.25 14.77 7.45
N SER A 151 13.74 14.99 8.67
CA SER A 151 13.74 16.34 9.27
C SER A 151 15.06 17.05 8.94
N PRO A 152 15.06 18.14 8.15
CA PRO A 152 16.27 18.92 7.83
C PRO A 152 16.92 19.56 9.07
N GLU A 153 16.21 19.54 10.20
CA GLU A 153 16.72 19.94 11.50
C GLU A 153 17.70 18.90 12.07
N SER A 154 17.44 17.60 11.91
CA SER A 154 18.26 16.54 12.51
C SER A 154 19.65 16.45 11.89
N ALA A 155 19.77 16.68 10.57
CA ALA A 155 21.07 16.72 9.90
C ALA A 155 21.88 17.97 10.31
N ARG A 156 21.22 19.10 10.58
CA ARG A 156 21.88 20.33 11.06
C ARG A 156 22.32 20.20 12.51
N THR A 157 21.49 19.61 13.37
CA THR A 157 21.82 19.38 14.78
C THR A 157 22.97 18.40 14.93
N VAL A 158 22.97 17.30 14.18
CA VAL A 158 24.10 16.33 14.17
C VAL A 158 25.37 16.95 13.56
N ALA A 159 25.26 17.76 12.49
CA ALA A 159 26.42 18.45 11.93
C ALA A 159 26.98 19.54 12.86
N GLN A 160 26.13 20.17 13.66
CA GLN A 160 26.53 21.17 14.65
C GLN A 160 27.18 20.50 15.88
N GLU A 161 26.62 19.40 16.36
CA GLU A 161 27.17 18.62 17.48
C GLU A 161 28.52 17.97 17.11
N LEU A 162 28.69 17.50 15.87
CA LEU A 162 29.99 17.02 15.37
C LEU A 162 31.02 18.14 15.23
N ARG A 163 30.61 19.37 14.87
CA ARG A 163 31.50 20.55 14.85
C ARG A 163 31.90 20.97 16.25
N GLU A 164 30.95 21.00 17.18
CA GLU A 164 31.21 21.41 18.56
C GLU A 164 32.10 20.40 19.30
N ASN A 165 31.86 19.10 19.11
CA ASN A 165 32.73 18.04 19.63
C ASN A 165 34.10 18.02 18.93
N GLY A 166 34.17 18.32 17.63
CA GLY A 166 35.43 18.44 16.88
C GLY A 166 36.28 19.64 17.34
N ASP A 167 35.64 20.78 17.60
CA ASP A 167 36.30 21.99 18.09
C ASP A 167 36.72 21.84 19.56
N ALA A 168 35.94 21.14 20.38
CA ALA A 168 36.30 20.77 21.76
C ALA A 168 37.51 19.81 21.81
N ALA A 169 37.55 18.80 20.93
CA ALA A 169 38.67 17.88 20.80
C ALA A 169 39.95 18.58 20.30
N LYS A 170 39.81 19.54 19.38
CA LYS A 170 40.95 20.34 18.87
C LYS A 170 41.51 21.28 19.93
N LYS A 171 40.66 21.82 20.81
CA LYS A 171 41.10 22.71 21.92
C LYS A 171 41.84 21.95 23.03
N GLN A 172 41.53 20.68 23.25
CA GLN A 172 42.28 19.81 24.18
C GLN A 172 43.66 19.41 23.64
N ASN A 173 43.81 19.20 22.33
CA ASN A 173 45.09 18.80 21.74
C ASN A 173 46.12 19.96 21.64
N ASN A 174 45.66 21.21 21.63
CA ASN A 174 46.54 22.39 21.60
C ASN A 174 47.10 22.79 22.99
N GLY A 175 46.82 22.00 24.04
CA GLY A 175 47.25 22.27 25.42
C GLY A 175 48.50 21.50 25.89
N ILE A 176 49.20 20.79 25.00
CA ILE A 176 50.45 20.09 25.35
C ILE A 176 51.62 20.99 24.96
N ASP A 177 52.17 21.67 25.96
CA ASP A 177 53.37 22.49 25.89
C ASP A 177 54.58 21.57 25.61
N ILE A 178 55.08 21.62 24.38
CA ILE A 178 56.37 21.02 24.01
C ILE A 178 57.46 22.06 24.18
N THR A 179 58.04 22.13 25.38
CA THR A 179 59.29 22.83 25.64
C THR A 179 60.43 22.18 24.82
N PRO A 180 61.13 22.93 23.94
CA PRO A 180 62.37 22.45 23.30
C PRO A 180 63.58 22.68 24.25
N PRO A 181 64.73 22.03 24.00
CA PRO A 181 65.63 21.44 25.01
C PRO A 181 66.34 22.42 25.95
#